data_AF-A0A534TEQ7-F1
#
_entry.id   AF-A0A534TEQ7-F1
#
_cell.length_a   1.000
_cell.length_b   1.000
_cell.length_c   1.000
_cell.angle_alpha   90.00
_cell.angle_beta   90.00
_cell.angle_gamma   90.00
#
_symmetry.space_group_name_H-M   'P 1'
#
loop_
_entity.id
_entity.type
_entity.pdbx_description
1 polymer ?
#
loop_
_entity_poly.entity_id
_entity_poly.type
_entity_poly.pdbx_seq_one_letter_code
_entity_poly.pdbx_strand_id
1 'polypeptide(L)'
;MLLIPVRVEDAEVDRMPAVSIGIAAVCAAAFVLTWVVPKNPDGMRAESFREILRYYEEHPYLTVQPNFVYDYVRPEARATLEGMHEDPPVTVDEATRALEQTHLDSLIGDFSTRAEAAPLRRFGLVPARGLLQPGWLTHMFLHFGWMHILGNLFFFYLVGPLLEDLWGRRFFAVFYLVGGLMAALAHFGIDPRSTVLMAGASGAIAACMGAFTYRCANRKIRMAYMIGFIRRGTFLIPAWLWGGFWFAGEVFSLAMHQTEGVAVMAHVGGFLFGFAAATLIQKTGYEARSLAPSVQEKTTWTQHPGTELARAALERGDNAGAAQAYRTVLAEQPLDREGAVGLSRIEQDPAPALPLLQNLATRGDLAQAWLVALELGAAFDPDRVPDKLAYQLAGATDAASDAGDLPNLLDAAVGRRKGALAAKALLRAAKRCLASGGTDEGQAHLDAARALPDLAPQMLAQIEAAAGGRDRPAAAPAAAAGPAAAVRVLAGKLIRVAEDALHVEVSPGKTRRIEFKRLVGVAAGVVATAEGSAILTDFVLSWGNGSEGPSALRIPGAQLGLGSLFPGVPSREAYSKFLAHVLARIVGDPLPSRDALAAGEYPRFPSIAALNTAFYGNAR
;
A
#
# COMPACT_ATOMS: atom_id res chain seq x y z
N MET A 1 0.09 30.74 -13.09
CA MET A 1 0.90 29.61 -12.59
C MET A 1 -0.08 28.58 -12.04
N LEU A 2 -0.08 27.37 -12.58
CA LEU A 2 -1.00 26.31 -12.17
C LEU A 2 -0.30 25.41 -11.16
N LEU A 3 -0.88 25.23 -9.97
CA LEU A 3 -0.39 24.34 -8.91
C LEU A 3 -1.38 23.20 -8.71
N ILE A 4 -0.95 21.95 -8.92
CA ILE A 4 -1.82 20.77 -8.85
C ILE A 4 -1.21 19.74 -7.89
N PRO A 5 -1.93 19.33 -6.83
CA PRO A 5 -1.48 18.22 -5.99
C PRO A 5 -1.61 16.90 -6.75
N VAL A 6 -0.50 16.25 -7.07
CA VAL A 6 -0.47 15.04 -7.92
C VAL A 6 -0.67 13.77 -7.09
N ARG A 7 0.03 13.69 -5.94
CA ARG A 7 0.05 12.51 -5.08
C ARG A 7 0.52 12.91 -3.69
N VAL A 8 0.08 12.16 -2.68
CA VAL A 8 0.70 12.17 -1.36
C VAL A 8 1.85 11.16 -1.39
N GLU A 9 3.08 11.65 -1.19
CA GLU A 9 4.26 10.82 -1.05
C GLU A 9 4.11 9.92 0.18
N ASP A 10 4.63 8.72 0.06
CA ASP A 10 4.69 7.74 1.15
C ASP A 10 3.33 7.30 1.66
N ALA A 11 2.34 7.41 0.78
CA ALA A 11 0.96 7.11 1.02
C ALA A 11 0.50 6.04 0.03
N GLU A 12 0.83 4.78 0.32
CA GLU A 12 0.05 3.67 -0.23
C GLU A 12 -1.15 3.43 0.68
N VAL A 13 -2.23 3.01 0.05
CA VAL A 13 -3.44 2.54 0.72
C VAL A 13 -3.29 1.04 0.81
N ASP A 14 -3.12 0.48 2.00
CA ASP A 14 -2.82 -0.95 2.17
C ASP A 14 -4.01 -1.85 1.80
N ARG A 15 -5.21 -1.27 1.71
CA ARG A 15 -6.47 -1.94 1.39
C ARG A 15 -7.16 -1.28 0.21
N MET A 16 -7.97 -2.06 -0.49
CA MET A 16 -8.92 -1.47 -1.44
C MET A 16 -9.87 -0.51 -0.69
N PRO A 17 -9.90 0.79 -1.04
CA PRO A 17 -10.69 1.81 -0.37
C PRO A 17 -12.15 1.74 -0.85
N ALA A 18 -12.82 0.65 -0.51
CA ALA A 18 -14.15 0.30 -1.00
C ALA A 18 -15.21 1.36 -0.64
N VAL A 19 -15.08 2.03 0.50
CA VAL A 19 -16.01 3.09 0.90
C VAL A 19 -15.76 4.35 0.08
N SER A 20 -14.51 4.75 -0.11
CA SER A 20 -14.15 5.91 -0.93
C SER A 20 -14.56 5.69 -2.39
N ILE A 21 -14.31 4.49 -2.93
CA ILE A 21 -14.78 4.10 -4.27
C ILE A 21 -16.31 4.12 -4.32
N GLY A 22 -16.97 3.58 -3.29
CA GLY A 22 -18.45 3.58 -3.19
C GLY A 22 -19.03 4.99 -3.19
N ILE A 23 -18.47 5.90 -2.38
CA ILE A 23 -18.86 7.31 -2.34
C ILE A 23 -18.68 7.96 -3.72
N ALA A 24 -17.50 7.77 -4.34
CA ALA A 24 -17.24 8.32 -5.67
C ALA A 24 -18.20 7.77 -6.73
N ALA A 25 -18.55 6.48 -6.67
CA ALA A 25 -19.51 5.85 -7.55
C ALA A 25 -20.94 6.38 -7.34
N VAL A 26 -21.35 6.59 -6.09
CA VAL A 26 -22.64 7.22 -5.77
C VAL A 26 -22.69 8.65 -6.28
N CYS A 27 -21.63 9.45 -6.10
CA CYS A 27 -21.52 10.79 -6.66
C CYS A 27 -21.65 10.79 -8.19
N ALA A 28 -20.96 9.86 -8.87
CA ALA A 28 -21.04 9.73 -10.31
C ALA A 28 -22.44 9.32 -10.79
N ALA A 29 -23.06 8.34 -10.14
CA ALA A 29 -24.41 7.90 -10.47
C ALA A 29 -25.44 9.01 -10.23
N ALA A 30 -25.36 9.69 -9.10
CA ALA A 30 -26.21 10.84 -8.78
C ALA A 30 -26.04 11.95 -9.82
N PHE A 31 -24.81 12.28 -10.19
CA PHE A 31 -24.53 13.26 -11.24
C PHE A 31 -25.12 12.86 -12.60
N VAL A 32 -25.05 11.59 -12.99
CA VAL A 32 -25.71 11.13 -14.21
C VAL A 32 -27.22 11.35 -14.13
N LEU A 33 -27.85 10.95 -13.02
CA LEU A 33 -29.30 11.04 -12.84
C LEU A 33 -29.82 12.46 -12.70
N THR A 34 -29.05 13.36 -12.08
CA THR A 34 -29.51 14.73 -11.78
C THR A 34 -28.97 15.79 -12.73
N TRP A 35 -27.88 15.50 -13.45
CA TRP A 35 -27.23 16.47 -14.35
C TRP A 35 -27.18 16.03 -15.81
N VAL A 36 -26.78 14.78 -16.08
CA VAL A 36 -26.53 14.33 -17.47
C VAL A 36 -27.81 13.90 -18.19
N VAL A 37 -28.66 13.11 -17.52
CA VAL A 37 -29.91 12.60 -18.09
C VAL A 37 -30.98 13.69 -18.24
N PRO A 38 -31.20 14.59 -17.27
CA PRO A 38 -32.21 15.63 -17.41
C PRO A 38 -31.83 16.67 -18.46
N LYS A 39 -32.77 17.03 -19.34
CA LYS A 39 -32.58 18.12 -20.32
C LYS A 39 -32.44 19.51 -19.68
N ASN A 40 -32.88 19.66 -18.43
CA ASN A 40 -32.87 20.91 -17.65
C ASN A 40 -32.55 20.58 -16.19
N PRO A 41 -31.28 20.29 -15.86
CA PRO A 41 -30.90 19.65 -14.60
C PRO A 41 -31.08 20.52 -13.35
N ASP A 42 -30.85 21.83 -13.48
CA ASP A 42 -31.08 22.82 -12.43
C ASP A 42 -32.51 23.39 -12.46
N GLY A 43 -33.30 23.05 -13.49
CA GLY A 43 -34.66 23.55 -13.63
C GLY A 43 -34.74 24.98 -14.14
N MET A 44 -33.62 25.69 -14.23
CA MET A 44 -33.54 27.11 -14.54
C MET A 44 -33.24 27.33 -16.03
N ARG A 45 -34.22 27.07 -16.90
CA ARG A 45 -34.05 27.39 -18.32
C ARG A 45 -33.79 28.88 -18.48
N ALA A 46 -32.64 29.19 -19.11
CA ALA A 46 -32.25 30.56 -19.42
C ALA A 46 -33.30 31.29 -20.27
N GLU A 47 -34.12 30.58 -21.06
CA GLU A 47 -35.21 31.17 -21.85
C GLU A 47 -36.37 31.66 -20.97
N SER A 48 -36.89 30.82 -20.08
CA SER A 48 -37.98 31.19 -19.16
C SER A 48 -37.56 32.29 -18.18
N PHE A 49 -36.31 32.24 -17.71
CA PHE A 49 -35.76 33.31 -16.87
C PHE A 49 -35.61 34.63 -17.65
N ARG A 50 -35.13 34.59 -18.91
CA ARG A 50 -35.06 35.76 -19.78
C ARG A 50 -36.43 36.32 -20.15
N GLU A 51 -37.45 35.47 -20.23
CA GLU A 51 -38.83 35.89 -20.48
C GLU A 51 -39.39 36.70 -19.31
N ILE A 52 -39.18 36.24 -18.08
CA ILE A 52 -39.55 37.00 -16.86
C ILE A 52 -38.83 38.35 -16.83
N LEU A 53 -37.51 38.36 -17.05
CA LEU A 53 -36.73 39.60 -17.01
C LEU A 53 -37.15 40.58 -18.11
N ARG A 54 -37.39 40.09 -19.33
CA ARG A 54 -37.85 40.94 -20.44
C ARG A 54 -39.24 41.51 -20.17
N TYR A 55 -40.16 40.69 -19.65
CA TYR A 55 -41.49 41.15 -19.30
C TYR A 55 -41.44 42.23 -18.21
N TYR A 56 -40.58 42.05 -17.21
CA TYR A 56 -40.36 43.05 -16.17
C TYR A 56 -39.68 44.33 -16.70
N GLU A 57 -38.72 44.21 -17.63
CA GLU A 57 -38.09 45.36 -18.29
C GLU A 57 -39.10 46.18 -19.13
N GLU A 58 -40.07 45.52 -19.74
CA GLU A 58 -41.18 46.17 -20.47
C GLU A 58 -42.23 46.79 -19.52
N HIS A 59 -42.33 46.29 -18.28
CA HIS A 59 -43.32 46.70 -17.28
C HIS A 59 -42.65 46.97 -15.91
N PRO A 60 -41.76 47.98 -15.80
CA PRO A 60 -40.91 48.21 -14.63
C PRO A 60 -41.69 48.58 -13.35
N TYR A 61 -42.96 48.97 -13.48
CA TYR A 61 -43.85 49.32 -12.37
C TYR A 61 -44.55 48.13 -11.70
N LEU A 62 -44.34 46.91 -12.21
CA LEU A 62 -44.85 45.71 -11.57
C LEU A 62 -44.01 45.33 -10.35
N THR A 63 -44.58 44.54 -9.45
CA THR A 63 -43.86 44.03 -8.27
C THR A 63 -43.35 42.62 -8.55
N VAL A 64 -42.04 42.43 -8.50
CA VAL A 64 -41.43 41.09 -8.55
C VAL A 64 -41.58 40.42 -7.19
N GLN A 65 -42.07 39.19 -7.16
CA GLN A 65 -42.26 38.47 -5.90
C GLN A 65 -40.92 38.30 -5.16
N PRO A 66 -40.83 38.60 -3.85
CA PRO A 66 -39.57 38.56 -3.11
C PRO A 66 -38.89 37.19 -3.14
N ASN A 67 -39.66 36.10 -3.03
CA ASN A 67 -39.15 34.74 -3.16
C ASN A 67 -38.43 34.53 -4.50
N PHE A 68 -38.96 35.04 -5.62
CA PHE A 68 -38.28 34.90 -6.91
C PHE A 68 -36.92 35.62 -6.93
N VAL A 69 -36.89 36.84 -6.38
CA VAL A 69 -35.67 37.65 -6.28
C VAL A 69 -34.63 36.98 -5.37
N TYR A 70 -35.05 36.47 -4.22
CA TYR A 70 -34.12 35.83 -3.29
C TYR A 70 -33.72 34.42 -3.75
N ASP A 71 -34.62 33.62 -4.32
CA ASP A 71 -34.40 32.20 -4.63
C ASP A 71 -33.63 31.97 -5.93
N TYR A 72 -33.78 32.87 -6.90
CA TYR A 72 -33.32 32.64 -8.28
C TYR A 72 -32.48 33.78 -8.86
N VAL A 73 -32.55 34.99 -8.30
CA VAL A 73 -31.71 36.13 -8.72
C VAL A 73 -30.46 36.19 -7.85
N ARG A 74 -29.30 36.23 -8.51
CA ARG A 74 -27.99 36.35 -7.84
C ARG A 74 -27.92 37.65 -7.04
N PRO A 75 -27.28 37.68 -5.85
CA PRO A 75 -27.27 38.86 -4.99
C PRO A 75 -26.79 40.13 -5.71
N GLU A 76 -25.79 40.03 -6.57
CA GLU A 76 -25.24 41.17 -7.32
C GLU A 76 -26.22 41.71 -8.38
N ALA A 77 -27.13 40.87 -8.86
CA ALA A 77 -28.18 41.24 -9.80
C ALA A 77 -29.46 41.75 -9.11
N ARG A 78 -29.61 41.56 -7.79
CA ARG A 78 -30.80 42.03 -7.05
C ARG A 78 -30.88 43.55 -7.03
N ALA A 79 -29.78 44.23 -6.75
CA ALA A 79 -29.73 45.69 -6.76
C ALA A 79 -30.07 46.29 -8.13
N THR A 80 -29.63 45.63 -9.21
CA THR A 80 -30.00 46.01 -10.58
C THR A 80 -31.49 45.84 -10.83
N LEU A 81 -32.07 44.72 -10.40
CA LEU A 81 -33.51 44.44 -10.55
C LEU A 81 -34.38 45.42 -9.73
N GLU A 82 -33.95 45.75 -8.50
CA GLU A 82 -34.60 46.75 -7.66
C GLU A 82 -34.50 48.15 -8.27
N GLY A 83 -33.35 48.49 -8.87
CA GLY A 83 -33.13 49.77 -9.54
C GLY A 83 -33.87 49.94 -10.87
N MET A 84 -34.41 48.86 -11.43
CA MET A 84 -35.28 48.91 -12.63
C MET A 84 -36.71 49.32 -12.31
N HIS A 85 -37.12 49.38 -11.04
CA HIS A 85 -38.50 49.69 -10.68
C HIS A 85 -38.84 51.16 -10.95
N GLU A 86 -39.97 51.42 -11.62
CA GLU A 86 -40.46 52.76 -11.95
C GLU A 86 -41.90 52.96 -11.47
N ASP A 87 -42.32 54.22 -11.29
CA ASP A 87 -43.73 54.52 -11.01
C ASP A 87 -44.61 54.17 -12.24
N PRO A 88 -45.84 53.67 -12.03
CA PRO A 88 -46.73 53.33 -13.13
C PRO A 88 -47.04 54.55 -14.01
N PRO A 89 -46.92 54.46 -15.35
CA PRO A 89 -47.23 55.57 -16.23
C PRO A 89 -48.72 55.93 -16.16
N VAL A 90 -49.04 57.21 -16.32
CA VAL A 90 -50.41 57.75 -16.24
C VAL A 90 -51.38 57.07 -17.23
N THR A 91 -50.85 56.42 -18.27
CA THR A 91 -51.61 55.69 -19.30
C THR A 91 -52.05 54.28 -18.89
N VAL A 92 -51.54 53.73 -17.79
CA VAL A 92 -51.89 52.38 -17.31
C VAL A 92 -52.88 52.51 -16.16
N ASP A 93 -54.10 52.01 -16.37
CA ASP A 93 -55.13 51.97 -15.32
C ASP A 93 -54.94 50.78 -14.37
N GLU A 94 -55.64 50.82 -13.23
CA GLU A 94 -55.52 49.79 -12.19
C GLU A 94 -55.88 48.38 -12.69
N ALA A 95 -56.86 48.28 -13.59
CA ALA A 95 -57.32 46.99 -14.12
C ALA A 95 -56.28 46.36 -15.06
N THR A 96 -55.64 47.18 -15.89
CA THR A 96 -54.55 46.78 -16.79
C THR A 96 -53.34 46.36 -15.99
N ARG A 97 -52.94 47.16 -14.99
CA ARG A 97 -51.83 46.83 -14.08
C ARG A 97 -52.06 45.51 -13.35
N ALA A 98 -53.29 45.26 -12.88
CA ALA A 98 -53.62 44.01 -12.20
C ALA A 98 -53.53 42.78 -13.12
N LEU A 99 -53.90 42.94 -14.40
CA LEU A 99 -53.77 41.87 -15.40
C LEU A 99 -52.30 41.58 -15.72
N GLU A 100 -51.49 42.61 -15.92
CA GLU A 100 -50.05 42.50 -16.18
C GLU A 100 -49.31 41.89 -14.99
N GLN A 101 -49.65 42.29 -13.76
CA GLN A 101 -49.13 41.68 -12.54
C GLN A 101 -49.47 40.20 -12.46
N THR A 102 -50.71 39.82 -12.75
CA THR A 102 -51.14 38.41 -12.77
C THR A 102 -50.35 37.60 -13.80
N HIS A 103 -50.02 38.20 -14.94
CA HIS A 103 -49.19 37.55 -15.95
C HIS A 103 -47.75 37.34 -15.47
N LEU A 104 -47.12 38.37 -14.90
CA LEU A 104 -45.78 38.26 -14.30
C LEU A 104 -45.75 37.19 -13.20
N ASP A 105 -46.75 37.17 -12.33
CA ASP A 105 -46.88 36.17 -11.26
C ASP A 105 -47.03 34.75 -11.80
N SER A 106 -47.77 34.57 -12.90
CA SER A 106 -47.89 33.28 -13.58
C SER A 106 -46.56 32.83 -14.18
N LEU A 107 -45.80 33.72 -14.83
CA LEU A 107 -44.49 33.40 -15.38
C LEU A 107 -43.50 32.97 -14.28
N ILE A 108 -43.48 33.72 -13.17
CA ILE A 108 -42.67 33.41 -11.99
C ILE A 108 -43.10 32.09 -11.35
N GLY A 109 -44.40 31.85 -11.20
CA GLY A 109 -44.95 30.62 -10.61
C GLY A 109 -44.61 29.37 -11.42
N ASP A 110 -44.76 29.45 -12.75
CA ASP A 110 -44.40 28.37 -13.67
C ASP A 110 -42.90 28.09 -13.64
N PHE A 111 -42.07 29.13 -13.63
CA PHE A 111 -40.62 29.00 -13.51
C PHE A 111 -40.23 28.32 -12.20
N SER A 112 -40.75 28.82 -11.07
CA SER A 112 -40.44 28.31 -9.74
C SER A 112 -40.86 26.85 -9.59
N THR A 113 -42.05 26.50 -10.07
CA THR A 113 -42.55 25.11 -10.05
C THR A 113 -41.64 24.16 -10.82
N ARG A 114 -41.18 24.58 -12.01
CA ARG A 114 -40.24 23.78 -12.83
C ARG A 114 -38.84 23.70 -12.20
N ALA A 115 -38.38 24.80 -11.59
CA ALA A 115 -37.11 24.85 -10.88
C ALA A 115 -37.10 23.89 -9.68
N GLU A 116 -38.14 23.93 -8.86
CA GLU A 116 -38.31 23.06 -7.68
C GLU A 116 -38.51 21.58 -8.05
N ALA A 117 -39.16 21.30 -9.19
CA ALA A 117 -39.34 19.93 -9.70
C ALA A 117 -38.05 19.31 -10.25
N ALA A 118 -37.02 20.12 -10.53
CA ALA A 118 -35.78 19.65 -11.12
C ALA A 118 -35.04 18.69 -10.15
N PRO A 119 -34.51 17.55 -10.62
CA PRO A 119 -33.90 16.55 -9.74
C PRO A 119 -32.80 17.12 -8.84
N LEU A 120 -31.94 17.99 -9.38
CA LEU A 120 -30.84 18.59 -8.63
C LEU A 120 -31.35 19.44 -7.46
N ARG A 121 -32.36 20.28 -7.68
CA ARG A 121 -32.92 21.17 -6.66
C ARG A 121 -33.84 20.42 -5.69
N ARG A 122 -34.54 19.38 -6.15
CA ARG A 122 -35.39 18.50 -5.32
C ARG A 122 -34.59 17.70 -4.30
N PHE A 123 -33.44 17.16 -4.71
CA PHE A 123 -32.58 16.34 -3.84
C PHE A 123 -31.44 17.14 -3.20
N GLY A 124 -31.19 18.39 -3.61
CA GLY A 124 -30.22 19.25 -2.95
C GLY A 124 -30.76 19.85 -1.66
N LEU A 125 -29.86 20.49 -0.91
CA LEU A 125 -30.18 21.16 0.34
C LEU A 125 -30.43 22.65 0.08
N VAL A 126 -31.59 23.14 0.46
CA VAL A 126 -31.92 24.58 0.43
C VAL A 126 -32.23 24.99 1.87
N PRO A 127 -31.36 25.73 2.57
CA PRO A 127 -31.53 26.08 3.99
C PRO A 127 -32.93 26.63 4.33
N ALA A 128 -33.47 27.50 3.47
CA ALA A 128 -34.80 28.10 3.62
C ALA A 128 -35.96 27.08 3.71
N ARG A 129 -35.80 25.84 3.22
CA ARG A 129 -36.81 24.77 3.35
C ARG A 129 -36.85 24.14 4.75
N GLY A 130 -35.94 24.52 5.65
CA GLY A 130 -35.90 24.04 7.03
C GLY A 130 -35.31 22.62 7.18
N LEU A 131 -35.63 21.96 8.29
CA LEU A 131 -34.98 20.69 8.66
C LEU A 131 -35.56 19.45 7.96
N LEU A 132 -36.82 19.51 7.52
CA LEU A 132 -37.53 18.36 6.94
C LEU A 132 -37.32 18.28 5.42
N GLN A 133 -36.09 17.97 5.00
CA GLN A 133 -35.75 17.78 3.59
C GLN A 133 -34.71 16.67 3.42
N PRO A 134 -34.75 15.90 2.31
CA PRO A 134 -33.73 14.87 2.04
C PRO A 134 -32.34 15.46 1.84
N GLY A 135 -32.28 16.74 1.43
CA GLY A 135 -31.08 17.50 1.14
C GLY A 135 -30.01 17.38 2.21
N TRP A 136 -30.35 17.29 3.50
CA TRP A 136 -29.39 17.16 4.60
C TRP A 136 -28.39 16.01 4.44
N LEU A 137 -28.77 14.94 3.73
CA LEU A 137 -27.88 13.84 3.37
C LEU A 137 -27.56 13.81 1.88
N THR A 138 -28.56 13.99 1.02
CA THR A 138 -28.41 13.76 -0.41
C THR A 138 -27.55 14.82 -1.10
N HIS A 139 -27.46 16.05 -0.57
CA HIS A 139 -26.64 17.12 -1.16
C HIS A 139 -25.16 16.73 -1.31
N MET A 140 -24.64 15.86 -0.42
CA MET A 140 -23.23 15.43 -0.42
C MET A 140 -22.84 14.66 -1.68
N PHE A 141 -23.81 14.16 -2.44
CA PHE A 141 -23.56 13.33 -3.63
C PHE A 141 -23.90 14.04 -4.94
N LEU A 142 -24.59 15.18 -4.87
CA LEU A 142 -25.03 15.96 -6.02
C LEU A 142 -23.94 16.94 -6.48
N HIS A 143 -23.92 17.29 -7.75
CA HIS A 143 -22.87 18.13 -8.34
C HIS A 143 -23.40 19.06 -9.44
N PHE A 144 -22.76 20.23 -9.55
CA PHE A 144 -23.04 21.24 -10.57
C PHE A 144 -22.08 21.09 -11.77
N GLY A 145 -22.50 20.41 -12.83
CA GLY A 145 -21.68 20.25 -14.02
C GLY A 145 -20.38 19.45 -13.82
N TRP A 146 -19.66 19.28 -14.93
CA TRP A 146 -18.49 18.39 -15.01
C TRP A 146 -17.31 18.84 -14.16
N MET A 147 -16.98 20.14 -14.18
CA MET A 147 -15.83 20.65 -13.43
C MET A 147 -16.00 20.51 -11.93
N HIS A 148 -17.23 20.59 -11.42
CA HIS A 148 -17.50 20.46 -9.99
C HIS A 148 -17.30 19.01 -9.52
N ILE A 149 -17.87 18.03 -10.22
CA ILE A 149 -17.67 16.62 -9.86
C ILE A 149 -16.20 16.20 -10.02
N LEU A 150 -15.54 16.58 -11.11
CA LEU A 150 -14.13 16.23 -11.33
C LEU A 150 -13.23 16.86 -10.26
N GLY A 151 -13.47 18.12 -9.88
CA GLY A 151 -12.77 18.79 -8.80
C GLY A 151 -12.95 18.07 -7.46
N ASN A 152 -14.20 17.79 -7.08
CA ASN A 152 -14.49 17.10 -5.82
C ASN A 152 -13.86 15.70 -5.77
N LEU A 153 -14.03 14.89 -6.82
CA LEU A 153 -13.46 13.55 -6.86
C LEU A 153 -11.93 13.57 -6.87
N PHE A 154 -11.31 14.60 -7.45
CA PHE A 154 -9.87 14.78 -7.42
C PHE A 154 -9.34 15.07 -6.01
N PHE A 155 -9.93 16.03 -5.28
CA PHE A 155 -9.54 16.28 -3.89
C PHE A 155 -9.86 15.08 -2.99
N PHE A 156 -11.02 14.44 -3.19
CA PHE A 156 -11.40 13.26 -2.43
C PHE A 156 -10.46 12.08 -2.66
N TYR A 157 -10.02 11.86 -3.91
CA TYR A 157 -9.04 10.83 -4.25
C TYR A 157 -7.72 11.01 -3.47
N LEU A 158 -7.28 12.25 -3.23
CA LEU A 158 -6.04 12.52 -2.52
C LEU A 158 -6.10 12.20 -1.02
N VAL A 159 -7.26 12.38 -0.38
CA VAL A 159 -7.37 12.30 1.09
C VAL A 159 -8.28 11.17 1.60
N GLY A 160 -9.36 10.86 0.89
CA GLY A 160 -10.39 9.91 1.30
C GLY A 160 -9.84 8.49 1.51
N PRO A 161 -9.22 7.87 0.49
CA PRO A 161 -8.64 6.53 0.62
C PRO A 161 -7.65 6.38 1.78
N LEU A 162 -6.83 7.41 2.05
CA LEU A 162 -5.86 7.38 3.14
C LEU A 162 -6.53 7.41 4.51
N LEU A 163 -7.58 8.21 4.68
CA LEU A 163 -8.34 8.24 5.92
C LEU A 163 -9.16 6.96 6.11
N GLU A 164 -9.68 6.38 5.02
CA GLU A 164 -10.35 5.06 5.07
C GLU A 164 -9.41 3.96 5.53
N ASP A 165 -8.16 3.98 5.09
CA ASP A 165 -7.15 2.99 5.48
C ASP A 165 -6.72 3.17 6.94
N LEU A 166 -6.53 4.42 7.37
CA LEU A 166 -6.15 4.75 8.76
C LEU A 166 -7.24 4.39 9.78
N TRP A 167 -8.51 4.65 9.47
CA TRP A 167 -9.60 4.52 10.43
C TRP A 167 -10.54 3.34 10.19
N GLY A 168 -10.38 2.67 9.05
CA GLY A 168 -11.23 1.58 8.63
C GLY A 168 -12.56 2.04 8.01
N ARG A 169 -13.11 1.16 7.16
CA ARG A 169 -14.30 1.39 6.32
C ARG A 169 -15.49 1.99 7.05
N ARG A 170 -15.92 1.36 8.16
CA ARG A 170 -17.15 1.75 8.88
C ARG A 170 -17.01 3.13 9.50
N PHE A 171 -15.90 3.37 10.19
CA PHE A 171 -15.65 4.64 10.85
C PHE A 171 -15.51 5.76 9.82
N PHE A 172 -14.74 5.53 8.76
CA PHE A 172 -14.58 6.52 7.69
C PHE A 172 -15.91 6.85 6.99
N ALA A 173 -16.78 5.87 6.73
CA ALA A 173 -18.10 6.13 6.17
C ALA A 173 -18.94 7.06 7.06
N VAL A 174 -18.98 6.80 8.36
CA VAL A 174 -19.70 7.63 9.33
C VAL A 174 -19.06 9.01 9.43
N PHE A 175 -17.73 9.08 9.49
CA PHE A 175 -16.99 10.34 9.53
C PHE A 175 -17.29 11.22 8.31
N TYR A 176 -17.33 10.63 7.11
CA TYR A 176 -17.67 11.36 5.88
C TYR A 176 -19.09 11.95 5.94
N LEU A 177 -20.08 11.14 6.32
CA LEU A 177 -21.48 11.58 6.41
C LEU A 177 -21.68 12.64 7.49
N VAL A 178 -21.10 12.45 8.68
CA VAL A 178 -21.17 13.43 9.77
C VAL A 178 -20.41 14.71 9.38
N GLY A 179 -19.27 14.59 8.70
CA GLY A 179 -18.52 15.74 8.21
C GLY A 179 -19.31 16.61 7.24
N GLY A 180 -19.99 15.98 6.28
CA GLY A 180 -20.90 16.70 5.37
C GLY A 180 -22.09 17.33 6.09
N LEU A 181 -22.67 16.64 7.08
CA LEU A 181 -23.77 17.17 7.88
C LEU A 181 -23.32 18.39 8.70
N MET A 182 -22.14 18.31 9.32
CA MET A 182 -21.58 19.41 10.09
C MET A 182 -21.20 20.61 9.21
N ALA A 183 -20.72 20.36 7.98
CA ALA A 183 -20.50 21.40 6.99
C ALA A 183 -21.83 22.10 6.62
N ALA A 184 -22.89 21.33 6.36
CA ALA A 184 -24.21 21.89 6.09
C ALA A 184 -24.77 22.69 7.28
N LEU A 185 -24.62 22.18 8.50
CA LEU A 185 -25.05 22.87 9.72
C LEU A 185 -24.27 24.17 9.96
N ALA A 186 -22.98 24.21 9.63
CA ALA A 186 -22.19 25.44 9.73
C ALA A 186 -22.70 26.55 8.79
N HIS A 187 -23.10 26.18 7.56
CA HIS A 187 -23.72 27.13 6.64
C HIS A 187 -25.12 27.55 7.11
N PHE A 188 -25.96 26.57 7.49
CA PHE A 188 -27.31 26.81 7.99
C PHE A 188 -27.32 27.69 9.25
N GLY A 189 -26.34 27.54 10.15
CA GLY A 189 -26.27 28.34 11.38
C GLY A 189 -25.99 29.84 11.13
N ILE A 190 -25.44 30.20 9.98
CA ILE A 190 -25.14 31.58 9.60
C ILE A 190 -26.30 32.19 8.82
N ASP A 191 -26.81 31.46 7.83
CA ASP A 191 -27.95 31.89 7.03
C ASP A 191 -29.00 30.78 6.89
N PRO A 192 -29.84 30.58 7.93
CA PRO A 192 -30.91 29.57 7.90
C PRO A 192 -31.97 29.87 6.83
N ARG A 193 -32.07 31.13 6.39
CA ARG A 193 -33.01 31.59 5.36
C ARG A 193 -32.37 31.60 3.97
N SER A 194 -31.15 31.08 3.83
CA SER A 194 -30.48 31.01 2.54
C SER A 194 -31.28 30.15 1.57
N THR A 195 -31.48 30.71 0.40
CA THR A 195 -32.22 30.12 -0.70
C THR A 195 -31.27 29.47 -1.72
N VAL A 196 -29.96 29.59 -1.44
CA VAL A 196 -28.88 29.04 -2.25
C VAL A 196 -28.94 27.52 -2.17
N LEU A 197 -29.01 26.89 -3.35
CA LEU A 197 -28.96 25.45 -3.47
C LEU A 197 -27.57 24.92 -3.13
N MET A 198 -27.47 24.11 -2.09
CA MET A 198 -26.29 23.35 -1.75
C MET A 198 -26.35 21.98 -2.44
N ALA A 199 -25.38 21.71 -3.31
CA ALA A 199 -25.14 20.42 -3.94
C ALA A 199 -23.63 20.27 -4.14
N GLY A 200 -23.02 19.29 -3.49
CA GLY A 200 -21.59 19.03 -3.60
C GLY A 200 -21.06 18.18 -2.47
N ALA A 201 -20.15 17.27 -2.80
CA ALA A 201 -19.34 16.53 -1.81
C ALA A 201 -18.35 17.43 -1.05
N SER A 202 -18.16 18.68 -1.48
CA SER A 202 -17.07 19.55 -1.06
C SER A 202 -17.04 19.83 0.44
N GLY A 203 -18.19 19.94 1.12
CA GLY A 203 -18.26 20.08 2.59
C GLY A 203 -17.74 18.86 3.34
N ALA A 204 -18.14 17.65 2.91
CA ALA A 204 -17.63 16.40 3.46
C ALA A 204 -16.14 16.19 3.14
N ILE A 205 -15.72 16.56 1.93
CA ILE A 205 -14.31 16.53 1.53
C ILE A 205 -13.49 17.54 2.34
N ALA A 206 -14.02 18.73 2.64
CA ALA A 206 -13.36 19.69 3.51
C ALA A 206 -13.13 19.11 4.91
N ALA A 207 -14.09 18.36 5.45
CA ALA A 207 -13.89 17.60 6.69
C ALA A 207 -12.78 16.54 6.57
N CYS A 208 -12.74 15.79 5.46
CA CYS A 208 -11.61 14.90 5.18
C CYS A 208 -10.28 15.67 5.09
N MET A 209 -10.25 16.84 4.44
CA MET A 209 -9.03 17.66 4.33
C MET A 209 -8.56 18.18 5.69
N GLY A 210 -9.47 18.63 6.56
CA GLY A 210 -9.13 19.05 7.92
C GLY A 210 -8.57 17.90 8.76
N ALA A 211 -9.20 16.73 8.70
CA ALA A 211 -8.70 15.52 9.32
C ALA A 211 -7.32 15.11 8.79
N PHE A 212 -7.14 15.13 7.47
CA PHE A 212 -5.89 14.80 6.81
C PHE A 212 -4.76 15.77 7.18
N THR A 213 -5.06 17.06 7.26
CA THR A 213 -4.11 18.12 7.64
C THR A 213 -3.50 17.85 9.02
N TYR A 214 -4.31 17.39 9.96
CA TYR A 214 -3.84 17.02 11.29
C TYR A 214 -3.18 15.63 11.30
N ARG A 215 -3.91 14.59 10.87
CA ARG A 215 -3.50 13.20 11.04
C ARG A 215 -2.31 12.79 10.17
N CYS A 216 -2.18 13.43 9.01
CA CYS A 216 -1.12 13.22 8.04
C CYS A 216 -0.16 14.42 7.96
N ALA A 217 -0.09 15.28 8.99
CA ALA A 217 0.65 16.55 8.98
C ALA A 217 2.05 16.47 8.35
N ASN A 218 2.83 15.44 8.70
CA ASN A 218 4.20 15.26 8.24
C ASN A 218 4.35 14.58 6.87
N ARG A 219 3.25 14.07 6.27
CA ARG A 219 3.27 13.50 4.92
C ARG A 219 3.53 14.61 3.91
N LYS A 220 4.27 14.30 2.85
CA LYS A 220 4.61 15.27 1.79
C LYS A 220 3.63 15.10 0.64
N ILE A 221 3.08 16.18 0.14
CA ILE A 221 2.25 16.20 -1.06
C ILE A 221 3.12 16.69 -2.21
N ARG A 222 3.15 15.94 -3.30
CA ARG A 222 3.82 16.33 -4.53
C ARG A 222 2.92 17.29 -5.30
N MET A 223 3.36 18.53 -5.40
CA MET A 223 2.73 19.59 -6.18
C MET A 223 3.40 19.66 -7.56
N ALA A 224 2.65 19.51 -8.62
CA ALA A 224 3.08 19.91 -9.96
C ALA A 224 2.86 21.41 -10.14
N TYR A 225 3.82 22.08 -10.78
CA TYR A 225 3.66 23.46 -11.20
C TYR A 225 3.90 23.64 -12.70
N MET A 226 3.10 24.52 -13.29
CA MET A 226 3.25 24.94 -14.68
C MET A 226 3.19 26.47 -14.78
N ILE A 227 4.27 27.06 -15.28
CA ILE A 227 4.37 28.50 -15.55
C ILE A 227 4.41 28.67 -17.07
N GLY A 228 3.22 28.85 -17.67
CA GLY A 228 3.04 28.86 -19.12
C GLY A 228 3.52 27.56 -19.78
N PHE A 229 3.90 27.62 -21.06
CA PHE A 229 4.51 26.50 -21.79
C PHE A 229 6.02 26.37 -21.56
N ILE A 230 6.60 27.22 -20.70
CA ILE A 230 8.06 27.45 -20.62
C ILE A 230 8.70 26.62 -19.50
N ARG A 231 8.05 26.49 -18.35
CA ARG A 231 8.58 25.73 -17.21
C ARG A 231 7.51 24.84 -16.57
N ARG A 232 7.87 23.56 -16.44
CA ARG A 232 7.12 22.52 -15.74
C ARG A 232 8.05 21.82 -14.75
N GLY A 233 7.54 21.52 -13.56
CA GLY A 233 8.30 20.83 -12.53
C GLY A 233 7.41 20.33 -11.40
N THR A 234 8.02 19.72 -10.38
CA THR A 234 7.31 19.30 -9.16
C THR A 234 8.08 19.74 -7.93
N PHE A 235 7.38 20.04 -6.83
CA PHE A 235 7.96 20.26 -5.51
C PHE A 235 7.14 19.53 -4.45
N LEU A 236 7.70 19.38 -3.25
CA LEU A 236 7.04 18.73 -2.13
C LEU A 236 6.60 19.78 -1.11
N ILE A 237 5.37 19.66 -0.63
CA ILE A 237 4.82 20.50 0.44
C ILE A 237 4.30 19.60 1.57
N PRO A 238 4.59 19.89 2.85
CA PRO A 238 3.98 19.16 3.96
C PRO A 238 2.45 19.28 3.93
N ALA A 239 1.75 18.21 4.29
CA ALA A 239 0.29 18.17 4.26
C ALA A 239 -0.36 19.23 5.15
N TRP A 240 0.22 19.49 6.33
CA TRP A 240 -0.28 20.55 7.22
C TRP A 240 -0.23 21.93 6.55
N LEU A 241 0.82 22.20 5.77
CA LEU A 241 1.02 23.46 5.10
C LEU A 241 0.08 23.60 3.89
N TRP A 242 -0.08 22.55 3.09
CA TRP A 242 -1.04 22.54 1.98
C TRP A 242 -2.48 22.71 2.45
N GLY A 243 -2.91 21.92 3.44
CA GLY A 243 -4.26 22.03 4.01
C GLY A 243 -4.49 23.37 4.69
N GLY A 244 -3.48 23.90 5.40
CA GLY A 244 -3.51 25.24 5.99
C GLY A 244 -3.65 26.35 4.94
N PHE A 245 -2.90 26.29 3.83
CA PHE A 245 -3.05 27.25 2.73
C PHE A 245 -4.41 27.18 2.06
N TRP A 246 -4.92 25.97 1.82
CA TRP A 246 -6.26 25.79 1.26
C TRP A 246 -7.33 26.39 2.18
N PHE A 247 -7.28 26.08 3.49
CA PHE A 247 -8.21 26.63 4.47
C PHE A 247 -8.11 28.15 4.61
N ALA A 248 -6.90 28.71 4.60
CA ALA A 248 -6.68 30.15 4.61
C ALA A 248 -7.29 30.82 3.37
N GLY A 249 -7.25 30.15 2.20
CA GLY A 249 -7.92 30.60 0.99
C GLY A 249 -9.44 30.66 1.14
N GLU A 250 -10.06 29.65 1.76
CA GLU A 250 -11.51 29.65 2.05
C GLU A 250 -11.90 30.78 3.01
N VAL A 251 -11.13 30.98 4.09
CA VAL A 251 -11.35 32.07 5.05
C VAL A 251 -11.16 33.45 4.40
N PHE A 252 -10.15 33.59 3.54
CA PHE A 252 -9.93 34.84 2.79
C PHE A 252 -11.08 35.11 1.81
N SER A 253 -11.56 34.07 1.11
CA SER A 253 -12.71 34.17 0.20
C SER A 253 -13.97 34.62 0.93
N LEU A 254 -14.21 34.07 2.12
CA LEU A 254 -15.29 34.50 3.01
C LEU A 254 -15.13 35.98 3.42
N ALA A 255 -13.93 36.40 3.84
CA ALA A 255 -13.68 37.77 4.27
C ALA A 255 -13.84 38.79 3.12
N MET A 256 -13.47 38.40 1.89
CA MET A 256 -13.51 39.25 0.71
C MET A 256 -14.82 39.15 -0.10
N HIS A 257 -15.79 38.34 0.34
CA HIS A 257 -17.08 38.14 -0.34
C HIS A 257 -16.93 37.70 -1.83
N GLN A 258 -15.86 36.96 -2.17
CA GLN A 258 -15.48 36.73 -3.58
C GLN A 258 -16.18 35.54 -4.27
N THR A 259 -16.97 34.72 -3.56
CA THR A 259 -17.59 33.52 -4.13
C THR A 259 -19.02 33.30 -3.62
N GLU A 260 -19.98 34.04 -4.16
CA GLU A 260 -21.39 34.01 -3.72
C GLU A 260 -22.22 32.81 -4.25
N GLY A 261 -21.59 31.77 -4.80
CA GLY A 261 -22.27 30.57 -5.34
C GLY A 261 -21.85 29.24 -4.74
N VAL A 262 -20.83 29.23 -3.87
CA VAL A 262 -20.35 28.03 -3.18
C VAL A 262 -20.49 28.30 -1.70
N ALA A 263 -21.04 27.35 -0.94
CA ALA A 263 -21.20 27.51 0.50
C ALA A 263 -19.81 27.50 1.20
N VAL A 264 -19.05 28.59 1.11
CA VAL A 264 -17.70 28.74 1.69
C VAL A 264 -17.73 28.42 3.18
N MET A 265 -18.82 28.79 3.87
CA MET A 265 -19.04 28.42 5.27
C MET A 265 -19.15 26.92 5.50
N ALA A 266 -19.67 26.16 4.55
CA ALA A 266 -19.67 24.70 4.62
C ALA A 266 -18.24 24.15 4.50
N HIS A 267 -17.37 24.74 3.68
CA HIS A 267 -15.96 24.34 3.60
C HIS A 267 -15.21 24.65 4.90
N VAL A 268 -15.36 25.87 5.42
CA VAL A 268 -14.75 26.28 6.69
C VAL A 268 -15.23 25.40 7.85
N GLY A 269 -16.55 25.22 7.96
CA GLY A 269 -17.16 24.39 9.00
C GLY A 269 -16.77 22.92 8.90
N GLY A 270 -16.78 22.35 7.69
CA GLY A 270 -16.32 20.99 7.42
C GLY A 270 -14.87 20.80 7.85
N PHE A 271 -13.96 21.67 7.38
CA PHE A 271 -12.55 21.59 7.72
C PHE A 271 -12.29 21.67 9.23
N LEU A 272 -12.89 22.64 9.91
CA LEU A 272 -12.74 22.79 11.37
C LEU A 272 -13.26 21.57 12.12
N PHE A 273 -14.41 21.04 11.72
CA PHE A 273 -14.95 19.80 12.28
C PHE A 273 -13.97 18.64 12.10
N GLY A 274 -13.47 18.42 10.88
CA GLY A 274 -12.57 17.33 10.57
C GLY A 274 -11.25 17.40 11.34
N PHE A 275 -10.66 18.60 11.43
CA PHE A 275 -9.45 18.86 12.20
C PHE A 275 -9.66 18.60 13.70
N ALA A 276 -10.76 19.12 14.27
CA ALA A 276 -11.09 18.93 15.67
C ALA A 276 -11.39 17.47 16.01
N ALA A 277 -12.16 16.78 15.17
CA ALA A 277 -12.49 15.36 15.32
C ALA A 277 -11.21 14.50 15.27
N ALA A 278 -10.34 14.70 14.29
CA ALA A 278 -9.06 13.97 14.20
C ALA A 278 -8.17 14.24 15.43
N THR A 279 -8.12 15.48 15.92
CA THR A 279 -7.41 15.85 17.14
C THR A 279 -7.96 15.11 18.36
N LEU A 280 -9.29 15.08 18.52
CA LEU A 280 -9.94 14.41 19.64
C LEU A 280 -9.72 12.88 19.59
N ILE A 281 -9.88 12.28 18.42
CA ILE A 281 -9.67 10.83 18.20
C ILE A 281 -8.24 10.41 18.57
N GLN A 282 -7.25 11.21 18.18
CA GLN A 282 -5.85 10.94 18.52
C GLN A 282 -5.57 11.17 20.01
N LYS A 283 -5.95 12.34 20.56
CA LYS A 283 -5.64 12.69 21.97
C LYS A 283 -6.32 11.80 23.00
N THR A 284 -7.52 11.29 22.69
CA THR A 284 -8.24 10.36 23.57
C THR A 284 -7.70 8.93 23.49
N GLY A 285 -6.74 8.65 22.60
CA GLY A 285 -6.27 7.29 22.32
C GLY A 285 -7.38 6.37 21.78
N TYR A 286 -8.52 6.90 21.34
CA TYR A 286 -9.60 6.10 20.75
C TYR A 286 -9.12 5.38 19.50
N GLU A 287 -8.28 6.05 18.71
CA GLU A 287 -7.66 5.44 17.52
C GLU A 287 -6.88 4.17 17.88
N ALA A 288 -5.98 4.24 18.87
CA ALA A 288 -5.18 3.10 19.29
C ALA A 288 -6.00 1.98 19.97
N ARG A 289 -7.06 2.35 20.69
CA ARG A 289 -7.88 1.38 21.45
C ARG A 289 -8.94 0.68 20.62
N SER A 290 -9.55 1.37 19.67
CA SER A 290 -10.77 0.91 18.99
C SER A 290 -10.61 0.82 17.47
N LEU A 291 -9.85 1.73 16.86
CA LEU A 291 -9.67 1.75 15.40
C LEU A 291 -8.51 0.83 14.98
N ALA A 292 -7.33 0.97 15.58
CA ALA A 292 -6.14 0.18 15.23
C ALA A 292 -6.35 -1.35 15.38
N PRO A 293 -6.98 -1.88 16.45
CA PRO A 293 -7.26 -3.31 16.56
C PRO A 293 -8.28 -3.79 15.51
N SER A 294 -9.38 -3.07 15.28
CA SER A 294 -10.40 -3.44 14.27
C SER A 294 -9.90 -3.33 12.82
N VAL A 295 -8.90 -2.47 12.60
CA VAL A 295 -8.16 -2.31 11.36
C VAL A 295 -7.16 -3.48 11.20
N GLN A 296 -6.43 -3.87 12.25
CA GLN A 296 -5.50 -5.00 12.22
C GLN A 296 -6.20 -6.39 12.15
N GLU A 297 -7.34 -6.56 12.82
CA GLU A 297 -8.12 -7.80 12.92
C GLU A 297 -8.62 -8.33 11.56
N LYS A 298 -8.62 -7.48 10.53
CA LYS A 298 -9.00 -7.85 9.15
C LYS A 298 -7.84 -7.90 8.15
N THR A 299 -6.59 -7.66 8.58
CA THR A 299 -5.52 -7.37 7.62
C THR A 299 -4.12 -7.78 8.03
N THR A 300 -3.92 -8.42 9.18
CA THR A 300 -2.62 -9.04 9.43
C THR A 300 -2.74 -10.22 10.38
N TRP A 301 -2.18 -11.34 9.94
CA TRP A 301 -1.63 -12.43 10.74
C TRP A 301 -1.32 -11.96 12.17
N THR A 302 -2.05 -12.49 13.14
CA THR A 302 -2.04 -12.10 14.56
C THR A 302 -0.63 -12.12 15.16
N GLN A 303 -0.14 -10.96 15.59
CA GLN A 303 1.01 -10.84 16.49
C GLN A 303 0.52 -10.91 17.95
N HIS A 304 1.19 -11.72 18.78
CA HIS A 304 0.84 -11.87 20.18
C HIS A 304 1.17 -10.57 20.95
N PRO A 305 0.31 -10.02 21.82
CA PRO A 305 0.60 -8.78 22.56
C PRO A 305 1.93 -8.80 23.34
N GLY A 306 2.36 -9.98 23.77
CA GLY A 306 3.65 -10.20 24.42
C GLY A 306 4.89 -9.99 23.53
N THR A 307 4.79 -10.12 22.20
CA THR A 307 5.92 -9.86 21.29
C THR A 307 6.18 -8.36 21.15
N GLU A 308 5.13 -7.53 21.17
CA GLU A 308 5.27 -6.07 21.20
C GLU A 308 5.90 -5.57 22.52
N LEU A 309 5.52 -6.17 23.65
CA LEU A 309 6.17 -5.88 24.94
C LEU A 309 7.66 -6.25 24.94
N ALA A 310 8.01 -7.39 24.34
CA ALA A 310 9.40 -7.80 24.20
C ALA A 310 10.20 -6.85 23.31
N ARG A 311 9.65 -6.42 22.16
CA ARG A 311 10.28 -5.45 21.26
C ARG A 311 10.49 -4.10 21.93
N ALA A 312 9.49 -3.60 22.63
CA ALA A 312 9.62 -2.35 23.38
C ALA A 312 10.68 -2.43 24.49
N ALA A 313 10.85 -3.60 25.13
CA ALA A 313 11.92 -3.82 26.11
C ALA A 313 13.31 -3.84 25.46
N LEU A 314 13.46 -4.50 24.31
CA LEU A 314 14.71 -4.51 23.52
C LEU A 314 15.10 -3.10 23.05
N GLU A 315 14.15 -2.28 22.62
CA GLU A 315 14.38 -0.88 22.23
C GLU A 315 14.93 -0.02 23.38
N ARG A 316 14.57 -0.35 24.62
CA ARG A 316 15.10 0.28 25.83
C ARG A 316 16.42 -0.34 26.32
N GLY A 317 16.94 -1.36 25.64
CA GLY A 317 18.10 -2.14 26.07
C GLY A 317 17.84 -3.08 27.25
N ASP A 318 16.57 -3.32 27.60
CA ASP A 318 16.16 -4.19 28.71
C ASP A 318 16.00 -5.64 28.23
N ASN A 319 17.13 -6.35 28.17
CA ASN A 319 17.16 -7.76 27.77
C ASN A 319 16.43 -8.67 28.76
N ALA A 320 16.41 -8.34 30.05
CA ALA A 320 15.74 -9.14 31.08
C ALA A 320 14.21 -9.05 30.94
N GLY A 321 13.68 -7.84 30.74
CA GLY A 321 12.27 -7.62 30.44
C GLY A 321 11.83 -8.28 29.13
N ALA A 322 12.66 -8.20 28.09
CA ALA A 322 12.40 -8.86 26.81
C ALA A 322 12.34 -10.40 26.94
N ALA A 323 13.30 -10.99 27.68
CA ALA A 323 13.31 -12.42 27.93
C ALA A 323 12.04 -12.88 28.68
N GLN A 324 11.63 -12.16 29.71
CA GLN A 324 10.41 -12.49 30.46
C GLN A 324 9.14 -12.38 29.60
N ALA A 325 9.06 -11.38 28.73
CA ALA A 325 7.96 -11.23 27.79
C ALA A 325 7.91 -12.41 26.81
N TYR A 326 9.04 -12.78 26.19
CA TYR A 326 9.10 -13.93 25.30
C TYR A 326 8.79 -15.27 25.99
N ARG A 327 9.22 -15.47 27.25
CA ARG A 327 8.82 -16.64 28.05
C ARG A 327 7.30 -16.72 28.23
N THR A 328 6.65 -15.59 28.43
CA THR A 328 5.18 -15.52 28.54
C THR A 328 4.53 -15.91 27.22
N VAL A 329 5.04 -15.40 26.10
CA VAL A 329 4.57 -15.79 24.75
C VAL A 329 4.71 -17.30 24.54
N LEU A 330 5.88 -17.87 24.87
CA LEU A 330 6.15 -19.29 24.65
C LEU A 330 5.40 -20.22 25.62
N ALA A 331 4.97 -19.73 26.78
CA ALA A 331 4.10 -20.49 27.68
C ALA A 331 2.71 -20.70 27.07
N GLU A 332 2.19 -19.70 26.35
CA GLU A 332 0.87 -19.76 25.68
C GLU A 332 0.97 -20.37 24.27
N GLN A 333 2.04 -20.03 23.54
CA GLN A 333 2.29 -20.45 22.16
C GLN A 333 3.73 -21.00 22.03
N PRO A 334 3.97 -22.27 22.40
CA PRO A 334 5.31 -22.87 22.39
C PRO A 334 6.00 -22.97 21.03
N LEU A 335 5.27 -22.73 19.94
CA LEU A 335 5.76 -22.75 18.56
C LEU A 335 5.84 -21.35 17.94
N ASP A 336 5.67 -20.29 18.74
CA ASP A 336 5.82 -18.92 18.25
C ASP A 336 7.27 -18.65 17.86
N ARG A 337 7.51 -18.29 16.59
CA ARG A 337 8.85 -18.13 16.03
C ARG A 337 9.59 -16.93 16.63
N GLU A 338 8.91 -15.80 16.80
CA GLU A 338 9.53 -14.57 17.32
C GLU A 338 9.94 -14.77 18.78
N GLY A 339 9.06 -15.37 19.60
CA GLY A 339 9.36 -15.76 20.97
C GLY A 339 10.51 -16.75 21.08
N ALA A 340 10.49 -17.82 20.28
CA ALA A 340 11.48 -18.89 20.32
C ALA A 340 12.88 -18.39 19.96
N VAL A 341 13.01 -17.69 18.83
CA VAL A 341 14.29 -17.17 18.35
C VAL A 341 14.76 -16.00 19.21
N GLY A 342 13.85 -15.10 19.59
CA GLY A 342 14.15 -13.94 20.43
C GLY A 342 14.70 -14.35 21.79
N LEU A 343 14.03 -15.30 22.47
CA LEU A 343 14.48 -15.80 23.76
C LEU A 343 15.83 -16.54 23.65
N SER A 344 15.98 -17.42 22.66
CA SER A 344 17.22 -18.15 22.44
C SER A 344 18.42 -17.22 22.21
N ARG A 345 18.26 -16.13 21.44
CA ARG A 345 19.33 -15.14 21.21
C ARG A 345 19.68 -14.36 22.47
N ILE A 346 18.71 -14.03 23.31
CA ILE A 346 18.97 -13.33 24.57
C ILE A 346 19.71 -14.24 25.56
N GLU A 347 19.27 -15.50 25.67
CA GLU A 347 19.83 -16.48 26.61
C GLU A 347 21.10 -17.16 26.08
N GLN A 348 21.43 -16.98 24.79
CA GLN A 348 22.50 -17.69 24.08
C GLN A 348 22.37 -19.22 24.23
N ASP A 349 21.13 -19.71 24.16
CA ASP A 349 20.79 -21.12 24.33
C ASP A 349 19.79 -21.55 23.24
N PRO A 350 20.03 -22.64 22.50
CA PRO A 350 19.05 -23.11 21.51
C PRO A 350 17.79 -23.71 22.13
N ALA A 351 17.76 -24.01 23.45
CA ALA A 351 16.67 -24.73 24.11
C ALA A 351 15.25 -24.16 23.86
N PRO A 352 15.00 -22.84 23.96
CA PRO A 352 13.69 -22.25 23.64
C PRO A 352 13.20 -22.53 22.21
N ALA A 353 14.10 -22.66 21.24
CA ALA A 353 13.77 -22.91 19.84
C ALA A 353 13.67 -24.40 19.48
N LEU A 354 14.12 -25.32 20.35
CA LEU A 354 14.08 -26.76 20.07
C LEU A 354 12.65 -27.30 19.82
N PRO A 355 11.59 -26.92 20.57
CA PRO A 355 10.24 -27.39 20.29
C PRO A 355 9.75 -27.00 18.89
N LEU A 356 10.04 -25.76 18.47
CA LEU A 356 9.71 -25.26 17.13
C LEU A 356 10.48 -26.03 16.04
N LEU A 357 11.81 -26.14 16.19
CA LEU A 357 12.67 -26.87 15.25
C LEU A 357 12.24 -28.34 15.12
N GLN A 358 11.90 -28.99 16.23
CA GLN A 358 11.48 -30.38 16.25
C GLN A 358 10.08 -30.56 15.65
N ASN A 359 9.15 -29.63 15.88
CA ASN A 359 7.83 -29.64 15.25
C ASN A 359 7.96 -29.55 13.72
N LEU A 360 8.76 -28.60 13.23
CA LEU A 360 9.04 -28.42 11.80
C LEU A 360 9.68 -29.68 11.19
N ALA A 361 10.71 -30.22 11.85
CA ALA A 361 11.36 -31.45 11.39
C ALA A 361 10.43 -32.67 11.37
N THR A 362 9.52 -32.77 12.33
CA THR A 362 8.53 -33.86 12.40
C THR A 362 7.49 -33.76 11.29
N ARG A 363 7.11 -32.54 10.89
CA ARG A 363 6.20 -32.27 9.77
C ARG A 363 6.85 -32.43 8.39
N GLY A 364 8.18 -32.59 8.34
CA GLY A 364 8.94 -32.69 7.10
C GLY A 364 9.39 -31.33 6.54
N ASP A 365 9.15 -30.23 7.25
CA ASP A 365 9.52 -28.87 6.86
C ASP A 365 11.00 -28.56 7.21
N LEU A 366 11.91 -29.43 6.79
CA LEU A 366 13.34 -29.37 7.15
C LEU A 366 14.04 -28.10 6.66
N ALA A 367 13.58 -27.52 5.54
CA ALA A 367 14.10 -26.24 5.04
C ALA A 367 13.79 -25.09 6.00
N GLN A 368 12.59 -25.06 6.58
CA GLN A 368 12.20 -24.04 7.56
C GLN A 368 12.91 -24.25 8.90
N ALA A 369 13.08 -25.51 9.33
CA ALA A 369 13.88 -25.83 10.51
C ALA A 369 15.35 -25.39 10.34
N TRP A 370 15.95 -25.61 9.15
CA TRP A 370 17.30 -25.15 8.82
C TRP A 370 17.43 -23.62 8.91
N LEU A 371 16.45 -22.92 8.36
CA LEU A 371 16.38 -21.47 8.35
C LEU A 371 16.27 -20.85 9.75
N VAL A 372 15.48 -21.45 10.64
CA VAL A 372 15.43 -21.07 12.06
C VAL A 372 16.77 -21.36 12.75
N ALA A 373 17.41 -22.49 12.46
CA ALA A 373 18.74 -22.80 13.00
C ALA A 373 19.82 -21.78 12.58
N LEU A 374 19.80 -21.30 11.33
CA LEU A 374 20.69 -20.22 10.87
C LEU A 374 20.39 -18.89 11.57
N GLU A 375 19.12 -18.57 11.77
CA GLU A 375 18.70 -17.33 12.44
C GLU A 375 19.14 -17.29 13.91
N LEU A 376 19.20 -18.43 14.59
CA LEU A 376 19.74 -18.51 15.95
C LEU A 376 21.20 -18.03 16.02
N GLY A 377 21.96 -18.15 14.92
CA GLY A 377 23.31 -17.61 14.81
C GLY A 377 24.23 -18.16 15.91
N ALA A 378 24.87 -17.27 16.67
CA ALA A 378 25.74 -17.66 17.78
C ALA A 378 25.03 -18.42 18.92
N ALA A 379 23.71 -18.27 19.05
CA ALA A 379 22.92 -19.01 20.03
C ALA A 379 22.65 -20.46 19.59
N PHE A 380 23.00 -20.83 18.36
CA PHE A 380 22.85 -22.21 17.88
C PHE A 380 24.09 -23.02 18.22
N ASP A 381 24.01 -23.82 19.29
CA ASP A 381 25.06 -24.77 19.68
C ASP A 381 24.70 -26.19 19.17
N PRO A 382 25.42 -26.75 18.16
CA PRO A 382 25.19 -28.09 17.64
C PRO A 382 25.26 -29.19 18.71
N ASP A 383 26.08 -29.01 19.76
CA ASP A 383 26.25 -30.00 20.82
C ASP A 383 25.06 -30.03 21.81
N ARG A 384 24.15 -29.04 21.76
CA ARG A 384 22.90 -29.01 22.54
C ARG A 384 21.66 -29.42 21.76
N VAL A 385 21.79 -29.73 20.47
CA VAL A 385 20.67 -30.19 19.63
C VAL A 385 20.50 -31.71 19.73
N PRO A 386 19.27 -32.24 19.86
CA PRO A 386 19.02 -33.68 19.87
C PRO A 386 19.53 -34.40 18.60
N ASP A 387 20.14 -35.58 18.75
CA ASP A 387 20.84 -36.32 17.68
C ASP A 387 20.03 -36.46 16.40
N LYS A 388 18.75 -36.84 16.53
CA LYS A 388 17.85 -37.04 15.39
C LYS A 388 17.60 -35.72 14.65
N LEU A 389 17.37 -34.64 15.38
CA LEU A 389 17.13 -33.31 14.82
C LEU A 389 18.39 -32.76 14.16
N ALA A 390 19.55 -32.88 14.83
CA ALA A 390 20.84 -32.47 14.28
C ALA A 390 21.18 -33.24 13.00
N TYR A 391 20.99 -34.56 12.98
CA TYR A 391 21.21 -35.38 11.79
C TYR A 391 20.24 -35.03 10.64
N GLN A 392 18.98 -34.73 10.95
CA GLN A 392 17.98 -34.29 9.97
C GLN A 392 18.33 -32.91 9.38
N LEU A 393 18.72 -31.96 10.22
CA LEU A 393 19.14 -30.62 9.81
C LEU A 393 20.39 -30.66 8.94
N ALA A 394 21.41 -31.43 9.35
CA ALA A 394 22.62 -31.63 8.54
C ALA A 394 22.34 -32.34 7.22
N GLY A 395 21.27 -33.15 7.10
CA GLY A 395 20.88 -33.79 5.83
C GLY A 395 20.07 -32.90 4.91
N ALA A 396 19.40 -31.89 5.46
CA ALA A 396 18.60 -30.95 4.68
C ALA A 396 19.46 -30.09 3.74
N THR A 397 20.77 -30.02 3.99
CA THR A 397 21.72 -29.15 3.28
C THR A 397 22.49 -29.83 2.15
N ASP A 398 22.32 -31.14 1.92
CA ASP A 398 22.95 -31.83 0.78
C ASP A 398 22.44 -31.30 -0.59
N ALA A 399 21.53 -30.31 -0.58
CA ALA A 399 21.01 -29.56 -1.73
C ALA A 399 21.25 -28.02 -1.66
N ALA A 400 21.92 -27.48 -0.64
CA ALA A 400 22.09 -26.04 -0.41
C ALA A 400 23.56 -25.60 -0.44
N SER A 401 23.96 -24.84 -1.45
CA SER A 401 25.36 -24.43 -1.71
C SER A 401 25.88 -23.30 -0.80
N ASP A 402 25.07 -22.81 0.13
CA ASP A 402 25.28 -21.64 1.00
C ASP A 402 25.35 -21.99 2.50
N ALA A 403 25.38 -23.28 2.85
CA ALA A 403 25.28 -23.77 4.23
C ALA A 403 26.54 -23.53 5.11
N GLY A 404 27.65 -23.08 4.54
CA GLY A 404 28.93 -22.92 5.26
C GLY A 404 29.39 -24.23 5.91
N ASP A 405 30.09 -24.13 7.05
CA ASP A 405 30.61 -25.29 7.78
C ASP A 405 29.59 -25.92 8.76
N LEU A 406 28.41 -25.31 8.93
CA LEU A 406 27.41 -25.74 9.91
C LEU A 406 26.93 -27.20 9.73
N PRO A 407 26.73 -27.73 8.52
CA PRO A 407 26.38 -29.15 8.32
C PRO A 407 27.48 -30.10 8.82
N ASN A 408 28.75 -29.72 8.61
CA ASN A 408 29.90 -30.50 9.08
C ASN A 408 30.00 -30.43 10.60
N LEU A 409 29.74 -29.27 11.21
CA LEU A 409 29.69 -29.11 12.67
C LEU A 409 28.57 -29.94 13.30
N LEU A 410 27.39 -29.99 12.68
CA LEU A 410 26.28 -30.82 13.13
C LEU A 410 26.57 -32.32 13.01
N ASP A 411 27.12 -32.77 11.87
CA ASP A 411 27.49 -34.17 11.69
C ASP A 411 28.65 -34.58 12.62
N ALA A 412 29.60 -33.68 12.88
CA ALA A 412 30.66 -33.89 13.86
C ALA A 412 30.10 -33.97 15.29
N ALA A 413 29.14 -33.10 15.65
CA ALA A 413 28.48 -33.13 16.96
C ALA A 413 27.72 -34.45 17.19
N VAL A 414 26.98 -34.93 16.18
CA VAL A 414 26.33 -36.25 16.23
C VAL A 414 27.37 -37.37 16.25
N GLY A 415 28.45 -37.24 15.47
CA GLY A 415 29.53 -38.23 15.36
C GLY A 415 30.36 -38.41 16.64
N ARG A 416 30.48 -37.38 17.48
CA ARG A 416 31.11 -37.46 18.81
C ARG A 416 30.30 -38.30 19.81
N ARG A 417 29.03 -38.59 19.50
CA ARG A 417 28.12 -39.40 20.34
C ARG A 417 28.15 -40.87 19.90
N LYS A 418 27.49 -41.78 20.65
CA LYS A 418 27.48 -43.23 20.37
C LYS A 418 26.24 -43.65 19.59
N GLY A 419 26.35 -44.75 18.83
CA GLY A 419 25.21 -45.46 18.23
C GLY A 419 25.08 -45.31 16.72
N ALA A 420 24.01 -45.88 16.15
CA ALA A 420 23.85 -46.03 14.70
C ALA A 420 23.75 -44.69 13.94
N LEU A 421 23.26 -43.62 14.58
CA LEU A 421 23.22 -42.28 13.97
C LEU A 421 24.60 -41.63 13.88
N ALA A 422 25.48 -41.87 14.86
CA ALA A 422 26.85 -41.37 14.85
C ALA A 422 27.64 -41.93 13.65
N ALA A 423 27.52 -43.25 13.40
CA ALA A 423 28.14 -43.88 12.23
C ALA A 423 27.66 -43.29 10.91
N LYS A 424 26.34 -43.01 10.80
CA LYS A 424 25.75 -42.39 9.61
C LYS A 424 26.19 -40.93 9.42
N ALA A 425 26.31 -40.17 10.50
CA ALA A 425 26.76 -38.79 10.48
C ALA A 425 28.22 -38.68 10.06
N LEU A 426 29.10 -39.50 10.66
CA LEU A 426 30.53 -39.55 10.31
C LEU A 426 30.76 -40.00 8.86
N LEU A 427 30.01 -41.00 8.38
CA LEU A 427 30.08 -41.41 6.98
C LEU A 427 29.63 -40.30 6.02
N ARG A 428 28.62 -39.51 6.38
CA ARG A 428 28.15 -38.37 5.58
C ARG A 428 29.19 -37.24 5.57
N ALA A 429 29.75 -36.89 6.73
CA ALA A 429 30.84 -35.93 6.85
C ALA A 429 32.05 -36.35 6.00
N ALA A 430 32.49 -37.61 6.11
CA ALA A 430 33.58 -38.16 5.31
C ALA A 430 33.35 -37.99 3.80
N LYS A 431 32.15 -38.35 3.32
CA LYS A 431 31.79 -38.22 1.90
C LYS A 431 31.82 -36.76 1.44
N ARG A 432 31.38 -35.81 2.28
CA ARG A 432 31.44 -34.38 1.96
C ARG A 432 32.88 -33.88 1.87
N CYS A 433 33.72 -34.18 2.87
CA CYS A 433 35.14 -33.79 2.86
C CYS A 433 35.89 -34.35 1.66
N LEU A 434 35.66 -35.63 1.33
CA LEU A 434 36.28 -36.26 0.16
C LEU A 434 35.79 -35.64 -1.16
N ALA A 435 34.50 -35.32 -1.27
CA ALA A 435 33.94 -34.66 -2.45
C ALA A 435 34.46 -33.21 -2.63
N SER A 436 34.78 -32.52 -1.54
CA SER A 436 35.37 -31.17 -1.56
C SER A 436 36.90 -31.16 -1.65
N GLY A 437 37.54 -32.32 -1.81
CA GLY A 437 39.00 -32.44 -1.94
C GLY A 437 39.80 -32.47 -0.63
N GLY A 438 39.12 -32.46 0.53
CA GLY A 438 39.72 -32.58 1.87
C GLY A 438 40.01 -34.04 2.24
N THR A 439 41.07 -34.63 1.67
CA THR A 439 41.38 -36.06 1.82
C THR A 439 41.70 -36.47 3.25
N ASP A 440 42.43 -35.64 3.99
CA ASP A 440 42.90 -35.98 5.34
C ASP A 440 41.75 -35.93 6.36
N GLU A 441 40.91 -34.90 6.30
CA GLU A 441 39.71 -34.77 7.14
C GLU A 441 38.68 -35.86 6.82
N GLY A 442 38.48 -36.15 5.53
CA GLY A 442 37.62 -37.24 5.07
C GLY A 442 38.05 -38.59 5.63
N GLN A 443 39.36 -38.86 5.62
CA GLN A 443 39.91 -40.09 6.19
C GLN A 443 39.75 -40.15 7.71
N ALA A 444 40.00 -39.03 8.41
CA ALA A 444 39.81 -38.96 9.86
C ALA A 444 38.36 -39.28 10.27
N HIS A 445 37.36 -38.82 9.51
CA HIS A 445 35.96 -39.17 9.74
C HIS A 445 35.66 -40.65 9.48
N LEU A 446 36.26 -41.26 8.45
CA LEU A 446 36.12 -42.70 8.18
C LEU A 446 36.74 -43.55 9.30
N ASP A 447 37.91 -43.16 9.80
CA ASP A 447 38.59 -43.87 10.88
C ASP A 447 37.82 -43.75 12.20
N ALA A 448 37.28 -42.56 12.49
CA ALA A 448 36.36 -42.37 13.62
C ALA A 448 35.09 -43.22 13.48
N ALA A 449 34.53 -43.34 12.27
CA ALA A 449 33.36 -44.18 12.02
C ALA A 449 33.67 -45.67 12.24
N ARG A 450 34.85 -46.16 11.83
CA ARG A 450 35.31 -47.55 12.04
C ARG A 450 35.48 -47.92 13.51
N ALA A 451 35.89 -46.95 14.33
CA ALA A 451 36.14 -47.16 15.76
C ALA A 451 34.85 -47.32 16.60
N LEU A 452 33.67 -47.11 16.02
CA LEU A 452 32.40 -47.26 16.73
C LEU A 452 32.09 -48.74 17.02
N PRO A 453 31.67 -49.09 18.25
CA PRO A 453 31.29 -50.46 18.59
C PRO A 453 29.96 -50.86 17.93
N ASP A 454 29.76 -52.17 17.73
CA ASP A 454 28.49 -52.78 17.31
C ASP A 454 27.92 -52.27 15.97
N LEU A 455 28.79 -51.94 15.01
CA LEU A 455 28.38 -51.54 13.67
C LEU A 455 27.71 -52.70 12.92
N ALA A 456 26.55 -52.43 12.31
CA ALA A 456 25.91 -53.37 11.41
C ALA A 456 26.84 -53.70 10.21
N PRO A 457 26.92 -54.96 9.75
CA PRO A 457 27.82 -55.36 8.65
C PRO A 457 27.67 -54.53 7.38
N GLN A 458 26.45 -54.11 7.06
CA GLN A 458 26.15 -53.25 5.91
C GLN A 458 26.74 -51.84 6.05
N MET A 459 26.74 -51.27 7.27
CA MET A 459 27.31 -49.95 7.53
C MET A 459 28.84 -50.00 7.44
N LEU A 460 29.46 -51.05 7.98
CA LEU A 460 30.90 -51.27 7.85
C LEU A 460 31.33 -51.39 6.38
N ALA A 461 30.58 -52.14 5.58
CA ALA A 461 30.84 -52.25 4.13
C ALA A 461 30.76 -50.90 3.40
N GLN A 462 29.82 -50.02 3.79
CA GLN A 462 29.70 -48.67 3.20
C GLN A 462 30.87 -47.75 3.58
N ILE A 463 31.39 -47.87 4.81
CA ILE A 463 32.56 -47.13 5.28
C ILE A 463 33.81 -47.59 4.51
N GLU A 464 34.01 -48.90 4.34
CA GLU A 464 35.15 -49.44 3.59
C GLU A 464 35.10 -49.08 2.10
N ALA A 465 33.92 -49.12 1.47
CA ALA A 465 33.75 -48.72 0.08
C ALA A 465 34.10 -47.25 -0.16
N ALA A 466 33.84 -46.36 0.82
CA ALA A 466 34.20 -44.95 0.74
C ALA A 466 35.72 -44.70 0.88
N ALA A 467 36.45 -45.62 1.53
CA ALA A 467 37.90 -45.51 1.72
C ALA A 467 38.74 -45.97 0.50
N GLY A 468 38.21 -46.84 -0.36
CA GLY A 468 38.95 -47.53 -1.44
C GLY A 468 39.18 -46.76 -2.76
N GLY A 469 38.86 -45.46 -2.84
CA GLY A 469 38.76 -44.71 -4.12
C GLY A 469 40.05 -44.20 -4.78
N ARG A 470 41.24 -44.78 -4.52
CA ARG A 470 42.54 -44.22 -4.96
C ARG A 470 42.90 -44.37 -6.46
N ASP A 471 42.26 -45.22 -7.26
CA ASP A 471 42.76 -45.61 -8.59
C ASP A 471 41.78 -45.44 -9.78
N ARG A 472 41.29 -44.23 -10.08
CA ARG A 472 40.63 -43.99 -11.39
C ARG A 472 41.19 -42.79 -12.15
N PRO A 473 41.69 -42.96 -13.40
CA PRO A 473 42.11 -41.85 -14.24
C PRO A 473 40.90 -41.12 -14.86
N ALA A 474 41.06 -39.81 -15.06
CA ALA A 474 40.10 -38.94 -15.73
C ALA A 474 39.94 -39.31 -17.21
N ALA A 475 38.70 -39.32 -17.71
CA ALA A 475 38.37 -39.51 -19.12
C ALA A 475 37.35 -38.46 -19.60
N ALA A 476 37.54 -37.95 -20.81
CA ALA A 476 36.65 -37.08 -21.58
C ALA A 476 36.77 -37.44 -23.08
N PRO A 477 35.88 -36.97 -23.98
CA PRO A 477 34.43 -36.80 -23.88
C PRO A 477 33.69 -37.45 -25.08
N ALA A 478 32.40 -37.78 -24.94
CA ALA A 478 31.49 -37.94 -26.09
C ALA A 478 30.04 -37.65 -25.68
N ALA A 479 29.33 -36.99 -26.59
CA ALA A 479 28.05 -36.34 -26.39
C ALA A 479 26.91 -37.31 -26.08
N ALA A 480 26.33 -37.12 -24.90
CA ALA A 480 24.91 -37.26 -24.64
C ALA A 480 24.48 -35.94 -23.99
N ALA A 481 23.27 -35.44 -24.28
CA ALA A 481 22.74 -34.22 -23.70
C ALA A 481 23.02 -34.19 -22.19
N GLY A 482 23.94 -33.32 -21.78
CA GLY A 482 24.45 -33.29 -20.42
C GLY A 482 23.35 -32.90 -19.44
N PRO A 483 23.50 -33.21 -18.14
CA PRO A 483 22.64 -32.60 -17.12
C PRO A 483 22.71 -31.09 -17.33
N ALA A 484 21.57 -30.42 -17.45
CA ALA A 484 21.47 -28.98 -17.69
C ALA A 484 22.49 -28.28 -16.78
N ALA A 485 23.47 -27.61 -17.38
CA ALA A 485 24.54 -26.98 -16.63
C ALA A 485 23.92 -26.03 -15.59
N ALA A 486 24.27 -26.23 -14.32
CA ALA A 486 23.64 -25.55 -13.21
C ALA A 486 23.69 -24.03 -13.40
N VAL A 487 22.58 -23.34 -13.10
CA VAL A 487 22.51 -21.89 -13.20
C VAL A 487 23.59 -21.25 -12.33
N ARG A 488 24.43 -20.41 -12.92
CA ARG A 488 25.44 -19.61 -12.23
C ARG A 488 24.78 -18.34 -11.72
N VAL A 489 24.36 -18.37 -10.45
CA VAL A 489 23.77 -17.22 -9.78
C VAL A 489 24.82 -16.51 -8.94
N LEU A 490 25.06 -15.23 -9.23
CA LEU A 490 25.89 -14.38 -8.40
C LEU A 490 24.98 -13.54 -7.48
N ALA A 491 25.16 -13.63 -6.17
CA ALA A 491 24.47 -12.75 -5.24
C ALA A 491 25.04 -11.33 -5.34
N GLY A 492 24.18 -10.32 -5.27
CA GLY A 492 24.60 -8.94 -5.25
C GLY A 492 23.64 -8.04 -4.49
N LYS A 493 24.13 -6.85 -4.17
CA LYS A 493 23.37 -5.76 -3.57
C LYS A 493 23.27 -4.61 -4.56
N LEU A 494 22.08 -4.04 -4.72
CA LEU A 494 21.90 -2.87 -5.56
C LEU A 494 22.40 -1.63 -4.82
N ILE A 495 23.32 -0.89 -5.44
CA ILE A 495 23.88 0.34 -4.90
C ILE A 495 23.19 1.55 -5.54
N ARG A 496 23.01 1.51 -6.85
CA ARG A 496 22.43 2.61 -7.64
C ARG A 496 21.85 2.08 -8.95
N VAL A 497 20.81 2.74 -9.44
CA VAL A 497 20.31 2.59 -10.80
C VAL A 497 20.73 3.82 -11.62
N ALA A 498 21.42 3.59 -12.74
CA ALA A 498 21.73 4.61 -13.75
C ALA A 498 20.75 4.50 -14.92
N GLU A 499 20.76 5.47 -15.82
CA GLU A 499 19.81 5.53 -16.95
C GLU A 499 19.89 4.30 -17.88
N ASP A 500 21.09 3.76 -18.05
CA ASP A 500 21.42 2.67 -18.97
C ASP A 500 22.01 1.42 -18.27
N ALA A 501 22.17 1.44 -16.94
CA ALA A 501 22.86 0.37 -16.21
C ALA A 501 22.48 0.24 -14.73
N LEU A 502 22.68 -0.96 -14.17
CA LEU A 502 22.65 -1.24 -12.73
C LEU A 502 24.07 -1.17 -12.15
N HIS A 503 24.23 -0.48 -11.01
CA HIS A 503 25.45 -0.51 -10.22
C HIS A 503 25.23 -1.43 -9.01
N VAL A 504 25.95 -2.54 -8.98
CA VAL A 504 25.75 -3.62 -8.01
C VAL A 504 27.04 -3.95 -7.30
N GLU A 505 26.97 -4.17 -5.99
CA GLU A 505 28.07 -4.70 -5.20
C GLU A 505 27.95 -6.23 -5.19
N VAL A 506 28.97 -6.91 -5.69
CA VAL A 506 29.01 -8.38 -5.82
C VAL A 506 29.85 -9.05 -4.73
N SER A 507 30.67 -8.28 -4.03
CA SER A 507 31.41 -8.63 -2.83
C SER A 507 31.78 -7.34 -2.10
N PRO A 508 32.01 -7.35 -0.77
CA PRO A 508 32.30 -6.12 -0.01
C PRO A 508 33.40 -5.28 -0.67
N GLY A 509 33.09 -4.03 -1.03
CA GLY A 509 34.01 -3.09 -1.67
C GLY A 509 34.21 -3.27 -3.18
N LYS A 510 33.54 -4.24 -3.84
CA LYS A 510 33.67 -4.51 -5.28
C LYS A 510 32.37 -4.22 -6.02
N THR A 511 32.30 -3.03 -6.62
CA THR A 511 31.15 -2.60 -7.44
C THR A 511 31.33 -2.97 -8.91
N ARG A 512 30.26 -3.39 -9.57
CA ARG A 512 30.19 -3.67 -11.02
C ARG A 512 29.04 -2.86 -11.64
N ARG A 513 29.26 -2.37 -12.87
CA ARG A 513 28.24 -1.75 -13.71
C ARG A 513 27.73 -2.78 -14.72
N ILE A 514 26.43 -2.99 -14.78
CA ILE A 514 25.77 -3.93 -15.69
C ILE A 514 24.80 -3.14 -16.56
N GLU A 515 25.13 -2.99 -17.84
CA GLU A 515 24.29 -2.28 -18.80
C GLU A 515 23.01 -3.08 -19.11
N PHE A 516 21.87 -2.41 -19.25
CA PHE A 516 20.58 -3.08 -19.49
C PHE A 516 20.57 -3.90 -20.78
N LYS A 517 21.28 -3.45 -21.82
CA LYS A 517 21.43 -4.20 -23.09
C LYS A 517 22.11 -5.57 -22.94
N ARG A 518 22.81 -5.82 -21.83
CA ARG A 518 23.44 -7.11 -21.53
C ARG A 518 22.51 -8.08 -20.79
N LEU A 519 21.34 -7.61 -20.36
CA LEU A 519 20.35 -8.45 -19.69
C LEU A 519 19.45 -9.09 -20.76
N VAL A 520 19.41 -10.41 -20.75
CA VAL A 520 18.58 -11.24 -21.65
C VAL A 520 17.26 -11.66 -21.02
N GLY A 521 16.96 -11.17 -19.81
CA GLY A 521 15.71 -11.43 -19.10
C GLY A 521 15.73 -10.94 -17.66
N VAL A 522 14.57 -10.93 -17.02
CA VAL A 522 14.42 -10.77 -15.57
C VAL A 522 13.52 -11.87 -15.05
N ALA A 523 13.96 -12.60 -14.04
CA ALA A 523 13.14 -13.60 -13.37
C ALA A 523 12.89 -13.18 -11.92
N ALA A 524 11.62 -13.11 -11.51
CA ALA A 524 11.25 -12.68 -10.18
C ALA A 524 10.25 -13.66 -9.57
N GLY A 525 10.56 -14.12 -8.36
CA GLY A 525 9.76 -15.09 -7.64
C GLY A 525 9.81 -14.83 -6.15
N VAL A 526 8.74 -15.21 -5.47
CA VAL A 526 8.70 -15.18 -4.01
C VAL A 526 9.17 -16.53 -3.50
N VAL A 527 10.26 -16.54 -2.75
CA VAL A 527 10.78 -17.76 -2.12
C VAL A 527 10.41 -17.75 -0.66
N ALA A 528 9.89 -18.87 -0.17
CA ALA A 528 9.71 -19.07 1.26
C ALA A 528 11.08 -18.99 1.96
N THR A 529 11.23 -18.04 2.88
CA THR A 529 12.43 -17.84 3.70
C THR A 529 12.11 -18.05 5.16
N ALA A 530 13.13 -18.00 6.01
CA ALA A 530 12.98 -18.13 7.46
C ALA A 530 11.94 -17.13 7.98
N GLU A 531 12.10 -15.89 7.53
CA GLU A 531 11.37 -14.69 7.97
C GLU A 531 10.03 -14.50 7.24
N GLY A 532 9.60 -15.50 6.46
CA GLY A 532 8.35 -15.51 5.71
C GLY A 532 8.57 -15.73 4.22
N SER A 533 8.61 -14.67 3.44
CA SER A 533 8.69 -14.74 1.99
C SER A 533 9.58 -13.63 1.46
N ALA A 534 10.75 -13.99 0.94
CA ALA A 534 11.62 -13.03 0.29
C ALA A 534 11.39 -13.06 -1.21
N ILE A 535 11.23 -11.88 -1.79
CA ILE A 535 11.28 -11.75 -3.25
C ILE A 535 12.73 -11.83 -3.72
N LEU A 536 13.00 -12.74 -4.66
CA LEU A 536 14.29 -12.86 -5.31
C LEU A 536 14.16 -12.35 -6.73
N THR A 537 15.09 -11.49 -7.14
CA THR A 537 15.11 -10.90 -8.47
C THR A 537 16.40 -11.27 -9.16
N ASP A 538 16.28 -11.98 -10.27
CA ASP A 538 17.37 -12.42 -11.10
C ASP A 538 17.44 -11.57 -12.36
N PHE A 539 18.54 -10.83 -12.52
CA PHE A 539 18.89 -10.17 -13.76
C PHE A 539 19.66 -11.17 -14.61
N VAL A 540 19.00 -11.74 -15.61
CA VAL A 540 19.53 -12.84 -16.41
C VAL A 540 20.51 -12.29 -17.43
N LEU A 541 21.75 -12.79 -17.39
CA LEU A 541 22.85 -12.39 -18.27
C LEU A 541 23.00 -13.32 -19.48
N SER A 542 22.64 -14.60 -19.30
CA SER A 542 22.59 -15.59 -20.38
C SER A 542 21.62 -16.71 -19.98
N TRP A 543 20.85 -17.23 -20.92
CA TRP A 543 20.05 -18.45 -20.74
C TRP A 543 20.87 -19.74 -20.93
N GLY A 544 22.18 -19.60 -21.21
CA GLY A 544 23.06 -20.73 -21.52
C GLY A 544 22.99 -21.13 -23.00
N ASN A 545 23.90 -21.99 -23.42
CA ASN A 545 24.00 -22.49 -24.80
C ASN A 545 24.57 -23.91 -24.86
N GLY A 546 23.98 -24.85 -24.12
CA GLY A 546 24.31 -26.29 -24.18
C GLY A 546 25.67 -26.68 -23.56
N SER A 547 26.71 -25.88 -23.72
CA SER A 547 28.04 -26.03 -23.09
C SER A 547 28.21 -25.14 -21.85
N GLU A 548 27.52 -24.00 -21.80
CA GLU A 548 27.47 -23.12 -20.63
C GLU A 548 26.06 -23.06 -20.03
N GLY A 549 25.97 -23.19 -18.70
CA GLY A 549 24.72 -23.02 -17.97
C GLY A 549 24.22 -21.58 -17.95
N PRO A 550 22.91 -21.36 -17.72
CA PRO A 550 22.36 -20.02 -17.55
C PRO A 550 23.14 -19.23 -16.49
N SER A 551 23.23 -17.91 -16.63
CA SER A 551 23.86 -17.04 -15.63
C SER A 551 22.98 -15.85 -15.30
N ALA A 552 22.91 -15.53 -14.01
CA ALA A 552 22.09 -14.44 -13.51
C ALA A 552 22.74 -13.75 -12.31
N LEU A 553 22.45 -12.46 -12.13
CA LEU A 553 22.71 -11.75 -10.89
C LEU A 553 21.44 -11.75 -10.04
N ARG A 554 21.50 -12.34 -8.85
CA ARG A 554 20.38 -12.37 -7.91
C ARG A 554 20.52 -11.29 -6.85
N ILE A 555 19.48 -10.49 -6.69
CA ILE A 555 19.38 -9.50 -5.63
C ILE A 555 18.12 -9.80 -4.80
N PRO A 556 18.27 -10.16 -3.51
CA PRO A 556 17.14 -10.26 -2.59
C PRO A 556 16.41 -8.93 -2.43
N GLY A 557 15.10 -8.95 -2.20
CA GLY A 557 14.28 -7.75 -2.04
C GLY A 557 14.84 -6.74 -1.01
N ALA A 558 15.34 -7.24 0.11
CA ALA A 558 15.98 -6.42 1.15
C ALA A 558 17.28 -5.74 0.68
N GLN A 559 18.00 -6.33 -0.28
CA GLN A 559 19.27 -5.83 -0.81
C GLN A 559 19.10 -5.00 -2.09
N LEU A 560 17.87 -4.82 -2.57
CA LEU A 560 17.57 -3.86 -3.64
C LEU A 560 17.65 -2.40 -3.17
N GLY A 561 17.71 -2.16 -1.85
CA GLY A 561 17.81 -0.81 -1.31
C GLY A 561 16.63 0.08 -1.74
N LEU A 562 15.45 -0.51 -1.96
CA LEU A 562 14.31 0.18 -2.57
C LEU A 562 13.86 1.40 -1.77
N GLY A 563 13.95 1.36 -0.44
CA GLY A 563 13.64 2.52 0.40
C GLY A 563 14.60 3.70 0.21
N SER A 564 15.79 3.48 -0.33
CA SER A 564 16.73 4.56 -0.70
C SER A 564 16.52 5.05 -2.14
N LEU A 565 16.12 4.16 -3.05
CA LEU A 565 15.85 4.48 -4.46
C LEU A 565 14.49 5.14 -4.68
N PHE A 566 13.50 4.75 -3.86
CA PHE A 566 12.14 5.28 -3.84
C PHE A 566 11.77 5.64 -2.39
N PRO A 567 12.35 6.73 -1.84
CA PRO A 567 12.11 7.13 -0.46
C PRO A 567 10.63 7.20 -0.14
N GLY A 568 10.28 6.45 0.90
CA GLY A 568 8.96 6.34 1.51
C GLY A 568 7.86 5.72 0.66
N VAL A 569 8.14 5.26 -0.57
CA VAL A 569 7.24 4.34 -1.29
C VAL A 569 7.31 2.96 -0.62
N PRO A 570 6.19 2.38 -0.15
CA PRO A 570 6.19 1.02 0.39
C PRO A 570 6.78 -0.04 -0.55
N SER A 571 7.33 -1.08 0.07
CA SER A 571 8.30 -1.96 -0.59
C SER A 571 7.74 -2.68 -1.81
N ARG A 572 6.44 -2.96 -1.84
CA ARG A 572 5.78 -3.65 -2.97
C ARG A 572 5.65 -2.75 -4.20
N GLU A 573 5.21 -1.51 -4.06
CA GLU A 573 5.13 -0.58 -5.19
C GLU A 573 6.52 -0.11 -5.62
N ALA A 574 7.44 0.10 -4.68
CA ALA A 574 8.84 0.42 -4.98
C ALA A 574 9.50 -0.68 -5.83
N TYR A 575 9.19 -1.95 -5.52
CA TYR A 575 9.65 -3.10 -6.29
C TYR A 575 9.04 -3.16 -7.70
N SER A 576 7.73 -2.92 -7.82
CA SER A 576 7.05 -2.89 -9.13
C SER A 576 7.58 -1.77 -10.04
N LYS A 577 7.75 -0.55 -9.52
CA LYS A 577 8.34 0.59 -10.24
C LYS A 577 9.77 0.29 -10.70
N PHE A 578 10.56 -0.29 -9.81
CA PHE A 578 11.92 -0.72 -10.13
C PHE A 578 11.92 -1.74 -11.27
N LEU A 579 11.11 -2.79 -11.20
CA LEU A 579 11.00 -3.79 -12.26
C LEU A 579 10.54 -3.18 -13.58
N ALA A 580 9.52 -2.31 -13.58
CA ALA A 580 9.05 -1.65 -14.80
C ALA A 580 10.16 -0.82 -15.48
N HIS A 581 10.99 -0.13 -14.68
CA HIS A 581 12.14 0.63 -15.19
C HIS A 581 13.17 -0.27 -15.90
N VAL A 582 13.45 -1.45 -15.33
CA VAL A 582 14.35 -2.44 -15.92
C VAL A 582 13.73 -3.10 -17.15
N LEU A 583 12.47 -3.56 -17.06
CA LEU A 583 11.76 -4.26 -18.13
C LEU A 583 11.60 -3.42 -19.40
N ALA A 584 11.47 -2.10 -19.27
CA ALA A 584 11.42 -1.19 -20.42
C ALA A 584 12.76 -1.08 -21.18
N ARG A 585 13.86 -1.57 -20.61
CA ARG A 585 15.24 -1.38 -21.12
C ARG A 585 15.96 -2.69 -21.43
N ILE A 586 15.33 -3.83 -21.17
CA ILE A 586 15.84 -5.14 -21.56
C ILE A 586 15.09 -5.65 -22.79
N VAL A 587 15.80 -6.40 -23.64
CA VAL A 587 15.23 -7.00 -24.86
C VAL A 587 14.57 -8.34 -24.57
N GLY A 588 14.97 -9.02 -23.49
CA GLY A 588 14.48 -10.35 -23.15
C GLY A 588 13.09 -10.41 -22.52
N ASP A 589 12.52 -11.61 -22.53
CA ASP A 589 11.24 -11.91 -21.87
C ASP A 589 11.46 -12.20 -20.38
N PRO A 590 10.62 -11.65 -19.49
CA PRO A 590 10.70 -11.96 -18.08
C PRO A 590 9.95 -13.23 -17.70
N LEU A 591 10.26 -13.73 -16.50
CA LEU A 591 9.59 -14.85 -15.86
C LEU A 591 9.07 -14.43 -14.47
N PRO A 592 7.76 -14.47 -14.19
CA PRO A 592 6.64 -14.73 -15.12
C PRO A 592 6.48 -13.62 -16.19
N SER A 593 5.42 -13.70 -17.00
CA SER A 593 5.15 -12.75 -18.09
C SER A 593 5.17 -11.29 -17.61
N ARG A 594 5.40 -10.36 -18.55
CA ARG A 594 5.42 -8.91 -18.29
C ARG A 594 4.13 -8.45 -17.58
N ASP A 595 2.98 -8.98 -17.99
CA ASP A 595 1.68 -8.66 -17.40
C ASP A 595 1.56 -9.18 -15.95
N ALA A 596 2.05 -10.39 -15.66
CA ALA A 596 2.05 -10.95 -14.32
C ALA A 596 2.98 -10.14 -13.38
N LEU A 597 4.17 -9.76 -13.85
CA LEU A 597 5.07 -8.91 -13.07
C LEU A 597 4.48 -7.51 -12.83
N ALA A 598 3.80 -6.92 -13.82
CA ALA A 598 3.14 -5.63 -13.70
C ALA A 598 1.95 -5.67 -12.74
N ALA A 599 1.20 -6.78 -12.70
CA ALA A 599 0.11 -7.03 -11.76
C ALA A 599 0.60 -7.37 -10.33
N GLY A 600 1.92 -7.50 -10.13
CA GLY A 600 2.49 -7.90 -8.84
C GLY A 600 2.18 -9.34 -8.46
N GLU A 601 1.98 -10.19 -9.47
CA GLU A 601 1.74 -11.62 -9.37
C GLU A 601 3.08 -12.35 -9.48
N TYR A 602 3.67 -12.65 -8.33
CA TYR A 602 4.94 -13.37 -8.27
C TYR A 602 4.67 -14.83 -7.93
N PRO A 603 5.13 -15.79 -8.75
CA PRO A 603 5.03 -17.20 -8.43
C PRO A 603 5.77 -17.48 -7.13
N ARG A 604 5.14 -18.28 -6.28
CA ARG A 604 5.69 -18.66 -4.98
C ARG A 604 6.40 -20.00 -5.11
N PHE A 605 7.61 -20.04 -4.61
CA PHE A 605 8.45 -21.24 -4.62
C PHE A 605 8.80 -21.64 -3.18
N PRO A 606 8.77 -22.94 -2.89
CA PRO A 606 9.07 -23.45 -1.54
C PRO A 606 10.56 -23.34 -1.19
N SER A 607 11.44 -23.14 -2.17
CA SER A 607 12.88 -22.97 -1.97
C SER A 607 13.54 -22.26 -3.14
N ILE A 608 14.78 -21.79 -2.93
CA ILE A 608 15.62 -21.24 -3.99
C ILE A 608 15.86 -22.27 -5.09
N ALA A 609 16.05 -23.54 -4.72
CA ALA A 609 16.21 -24.64 -5.67
C ALA A 609 14.96 -24.81 -6.54
N ALA A 610 13.76 -24.76 -5.95
CA ALA A 610 12.51 -24.85 -6.71
C ALA A 610 12.32 -23.66 -7.66
N LEU A 611 12.68 -22.44 -7.23
CA LEU A 611 12.70 -21.26 -8.10
C LEU A 611 13.69 -21.46 -9.26
N ASN A 612 14.90 -21.92 -8.97
CA ASN A 612 15.93 -22.18 -9.98
C ASN A 612 15.46 -23.24 -10.99
N THR A 613 14.88 -24.34 -10.53
CA THR A 613 14.32 -25.38 -11.39
C THR A 613 13.16 -24.85 -12.24
N ALA A 614 12.28 -24.03 -11.68
CA ALA A 614 11.16 -23.46 -12.42
C ALA A 614 11.57 -22.45 -13.49
N PHE A 615 12.59 -21.62 -13.22
CA PHE A 615 13.04 -20.58 -14.14
C PHE A 615 14.14 -21.03 -15.11
N TYR A 616 14.95 -22.01 -14.72
CA TYR A 616 16.15 -22.42 -15.48
C TYR A 616 16.21 -23.93 -15.78
N GLY A 617 15.34 -24.75 -15.19
CA GLY A 617 15.38 -26.21 -15.32
C GLY A 617 15.02 -26.74 -16.71
N ASN A 618 14.30 -25.95 -17.50
CA ASN A 618 14.11 -26.16 -18.92
C ASN A 618 14.88 -25.07 -19.67
N ALA A 619 16.20 -25.22 -19.82
CA ALA A 619 16.96 -24.32 -20.70
C ALA A 619 16.33 -24.39 -22.11
N ARG A 620 15.56 -23.35 -22.47
CA ARG A 620 14.86 -23.20 -23.75
C ARG A 620 15.81 -22.79 -24.85
#